data_AF-A0A3R7U7Q6-F1
#
_entry.id   AF-A0A3R7U7Q6-F1
#
_cell.length_a   1.000
_cell.length_b   1.000
_cell.length_c   1.000
_cell.angle_alpha   90.00
_cell.angle_beta   90.00
_cell.angle_gamma   90.00
#
_symmetry.space_group_name_H-M   'P 1'
#
loop_
_entity.id
_entity.type
_entity.pdbx_description
1 polymer ?
#
loop_
_entity_poly.entity_id
_entity_poly.type
_entity_poly.pdbx_seq_one_letter_code
_entity_poly.pdbx_strand_id
1 'polypeptide(L)' 'MQTAGSRDWTEAWLAEEIIMRSPRVDDPPAFPRWVMVVQLFNHQIHHCSQVTGALHTMGIDYGATDIPWRPCAGYFAK' A
#
# COMPACT_ATOMS: atom_id res chain seq x y z
N MET A 1 -2.80 -25.71 1.99
CA MET A 1 -2.23 -24.58 1.21
C MET A 1 -2.36 -23.32 2.07
N GLN A 2 -1.32 -22.93 2.79
CA GLN A 2 -1.30 -21.63 3.48
C GLN A 2 -1.15 -20.56 2.39
N THR A 3 -2.21 -19.80 2.13
CA THR A 3 -2.12 -18.60 1.31
C THR A 3 -1.21 -17.61 2.02
N ALA A 4 -0.14 -17.16 1.35
CA ALA A 4 0.66 -16.03 1.80
C ALA A 4 -0.30 -14.83 2.00
N GLY A 5 -0.66 -14.52 3.25
CA GLY A 5 -1.63 -13.46 3.56
C GLY A 5 -2.53 -13.70 4.76
N SER A 6 -2.65 -14.93 5.28
CA SER A 6 -3.42 -15.21 6.50
C SER A 6 -2.62 -14.86 7.76
N ARG A 7 -2.24 -13.59 7.92
CA ARG A 7 -1.78 -13.08 9.22
C ARG A 7 -2.97 -12.41 9.89
N ASP A 8 -3.26 -12.76 11.13
CA ASP A 8 -4.25 -12.06 11.92
C ASP A 8 -3.68 -10.68 12.30
N TRP A 9 -4.22 -9.62 11.68
CA TRP A 9 -3.88 -8.23 11.97
C TRP A 9 -4.65 -7.80 13.23
N THR A 10 -4.18 -8.25 14.39
CA THR A 10 -4.82 -7.90 15.67
C THR A 10 -4.56 -6.44 16.01
N GLU A 11 -5.47 -5.83 16.78
CA GLU A 11 -5.30 -4.47 17.30
C GLU A 11 -4.02 -4.33 18.12
N ALA A 12 -3.72 -5.34 18.96
CA ALA A 12 -2.48 -5.39 19.72
C ALA A 12 -1.23 -5.34 18.83
N TRP A 13 -1.21 -6.14 17.75
CA TRP A 13 -0.10 -6.12 16.78
C TRP A 13 0.01 -4.78 16.04
N LEU A 14 -1.11 -4.11 15.76
CA LEU A 14 -1.13 -2.80 15.12
C LEU A 14 -0.64 -1.68 16.06
N ALA A 15 -0.87 -1.83 17.36
CA ALA A 15 -0.50 -0.87 18.39
C ALA A 15 0.99 -0.93 18.80
N GLU A 16 1.67 -2.05 18.55
CA GLU A 16 3.09 -2.20 18.86
C GLU A 16 3.95 -1.11 18.19
N GLU A 17 4.85 -0.51 18.95
CA GLU A 17 5.80 0.47 18.42
C GLU A 17 6.84 -0.19 17.51
N ILE A 18 7.13 0.49 16.41
CA ILE A 18 8.22 0.18 15.49
C ILE A 18 9.13 1.39 15.37
N ILE A 19 10.41 1.10 15.17
CA ILE A 19 11.45 2.12 15.02
C ILE A 19 11.84 2.17 13.54
N MET A 20 11.65 3.33 12.91
CA MET A 20 12.08 3.53 11.52
C MET A 20 13.58 3.80 11.45
N ARG A 21 14.37 2.72 11.40
CA ARG A 21 15.82 2.83 11.25
C ARG A 21 16.18 3.44 9.90
N SER A 22 16.99 4.50 9.95
CA SER A 22 17.54 5.16 8.77
C SER A 22 18.99 5.52 9.06
N PRO A 23 19.93 5.31 8.11
CA PRO A 23 21.31 5.74 8.29
C PRO A 23 21.48 7.27 8.30
N ARG A 24 20.38 8.03 8.11
CA ARG A 24 20.37 9.50 8.11
C ARG A 24 19.86 10.10 9.43
N VAL A 25 19.45 9.27 10.39
CA VAL A 25 18.82 9.71 11.64
C VAL A 25 19.43 8.93 12.79
N ASP A 26 20.14 9.64 13.68
CA ASP A 26 20.84 9.02 14.81
C ASP A 26 19.90 8.53 15.91
N ASP A 27 18.75 9.20 16.10
CA ASP A 27 17.69 8.82 17.04
C ASP A 27 16.35 8.65 16.29
N PRO A 28 16.11 7.47 15.69
CA PRO A 28 14.94 7.25 14.86
C PRO A 28 13.65 7.25 15.68
N PRO A 29 12.58 7.93 15.21
CA PRO A 29 11.31 7.97 15.94
C PRO A 29 10.68 6.58 16.03
N ALA A 30 10.10 6.30 17.20
CA ALA A 30 9.20 5.19 17.41
C ALA A 30 7.75 5.60 17.12
N PHE A 31 6.98 4.74 16.48
CA PHE A 31 5.57 4.97 16.22
C PHE A 31 4.80 3.65 16.13
N PRO A 32 3.48 3.64 16.38
CA PRO A 32 2.67 2.44 16.25
C PRO A 32 2.73 1.86 14.84
N ARG A 33 2.77 0.53 14.74
CA ARG A 33 2.91 -0.19 13.47
C ARG A 33 1.84 0.15 12.44
N TRP A 34 0.60 0.39 12.88
CA TRP A 34 -0.50 0.74 11.99
C TRP A 34 -0.17 1.97 11.11
N VAL A 35 0.64 2.91 11.62
CA VAL A 35 1.06 4.10 10.86
C VAL A 35 1.84 3.67 9.61
N MET A 36 2.73 2.68 9.72
CA MET A 36 3.47 2.17 8.56
C MET A 36 2.58 1.39 7.59
N VAL A 37 1.59 0.66 8.09
CA VAL A 37 0.63 -0.07 7.24
C VAL A 37 -0.14 0.92 6.37
N VAL A 38 -0.67 1.98 6.98
CA VAL A 38 -1.37 3.06 6.27
C VAL A 38 -0.42 3.80 5.33
N GLN A 39 0.82 4.08 5.76
CA GLN A 39 1.82 4.71 4.90
C GLN A 39 2.13 3.88 3.65
N LEU A 40 2.30 2.56 3.78
CA LEU A 40 2.52 1.67 2.63
C LEU A 40 1.33 1.66 1.67
N PHE A 41 0.10 1.65 2.21
CA PHE A 41 -1.09 1.77 1.38
C PHE A 41 -1.12 3.10 0.61
N ASN A 42 -0.94 4.22 1.31
CA ASN A 42 -0.93 5.55 0.69
C ASN A 42 0.19 5.69 -0.35
N HIS A 43 1.37 5.14 -0.07
CA HIS A 43 2.51 5.18 -0.97
C HIS A 43 2.27 4.38 -2.26
N GLN A 44 1.55 3.24 -2.19
CA GLN A 44 1.12 2.49 -3.37
C GLN A 44 0.22 3.33 -4.27
N ILE A 45 -0.78 4.01 -3.70
CA ILE A 45 -1.71 4.85 -4.47
C ILE A 45 -0.99 6.07 -5.07
N HIS A 46 -0.07 6.69 -4.32
CA HIS A 46 0.76 7.78 -4.82
C HIS A 46 1.57 7.37 -6.06
N HIS A 47 2.26 6.22 -6.02
CA HIS A 47 2.99 5.73 -7.19
C HIS A 47 2.07 5.30 -8.34
N CYS A 48 0.90 4.74 -8.04
CA CYS A 48 -0.10 4.42 -9.05
C CYS A 48 -0.50 5.68 -9.84
N SER A 49 -0.78 6.80 -9.16
CA SER A 49 -1.11 8.08 -9.82
C SER A 49 0.02 8.63 -10.71
N GLN A 50 1.29 8.39 -10.34
CA GLN A 50 2.43 8.81 -11.17
C GLN A 50 2.47 8.03 -12.49
N VAL A 51 2.27 6.72 -12.42
CA VAL A 51 2.27 5.86 -13.61
C VAL A 51 1.08 6.18 -14.50
N THR A 52 -0.13 6.28 -13.94
CA THR A 52 -1.33 6.58 -14.72
C THR A 52 -1.30 7.98 -15.34
N GLY A 53 -0.72 8.97 -14.65
CA GLY A 53 -0.46 10.29 -15.21
C GLY A 53 0.50 10.28 -16.41
N ALA A 54 1.56 9.48 -16.33
CA ALA A 54 2.50 9.30 -17.45
C ALA A 54 1.83 8.63 -18.66
N LEU A 55 1.08 7.54 -18.44
CA LEU A 55 0.34 6.83 -19.49
C LEU A 55 -0.72 7.72 -20.15
N HIS A 56 -1.47 8.48 -19.35
CA HIS A 56 -2.43 9.46 -19.85
C HIS A 56 -1.79 10.49 -20.78
N THR A 57 -0.62 11.02 -20.41
CA THR A 57 0.11 12.01 -21.23
C THR A 57 0.56 11.43 -22.58
N MET A 58 0.79 10.12 -22.64
CA MET A 58 1.13 9.40 -23.88
C MET A 58 -0.11 9.05 -24.72
N GLY A 59 -1.32 9.38 -24.27
CA GLY A 59 -2.57 8.98 -24.91
C GLY A 59 -2.86 7.48 -24.80
N ILE A 60 -2.23 6.78 -23.85
CA ILE A 60 -2.45 5.35 -23.63
C ILE A 60 -3.62 5.17 -22.66
N ASP A 61 -4.64 4.42 -23.10
CA ASP A 61 -5.73 3.98 -22.21
C ASP A 61 -5.25 2.81 -21.35
N TYR A 62 -5.30 3.01 -20.04
CA TYR A 62 -4.90 2.03 -19.02
C TYR A 62 -6.09 1.49 -18.23
N GLY A 63 -7.32 1.85 -18.62
CA GLY A 63 -8.56 1.42 -17.97
C GLY A 63 -8.71 1.90 -16.52
N ALA A 64 -9.71 1.36 -15.84
CA ALA A 64 -9.94 1.65 -14.43
C ALA A 64 -8.87 0.97 -13.56
N THR A 65 -8.05 1.78 -12.90
CA THR A 65 -7.06 1.32 -11.90
C THR A 65 -7.53 1.52 -10.47
N ASP A 66 -8.73 2.05 -10.29
CA ASP A 66 -9.35 2.16 -8.99
C ASP A 66 -9.44 0.76 -8.37
N ILE A 67 -9.07 0.68 -7.10
CA ILE A 67 -9.08 -0.58 -6.37
C ILE A 67 -10.44 -0.67 -5.66
N PRO A 68 -11.40 -1.52 -6.09
CA PRO A 68 -12.43 -2.00 -5.18
C PRO A 68 -11.92 -3.20 -4.34
N TRP A 69 -10.63 -3.56 -4.55
CA TRP A 69 -9.74 -4.54 -3.88
C TRP A 69 -9.32 -5.83 -4.60
N ARG A 70 -8.72 -5.67 -5.81
CA ARG A 70 -7.70 -6.55 -6.47
C ARG A 70 -8.21 -7.77 -7.29
N PRO A 71 -7.32 -8.75 -7.62
CA PRO A 71 -6.73 -9.02 -8.94
C PRO A 71 -7.69 -9.67 -9.94
N CYS A 72 -7.48 -9.40 -11.25
CA CYS A 72 -8.49 -9.48 -12.33
C CYS A 72 -9.65 -8.50 -12.08
N ALA A 73 -9.37 -7.19 -12.05
CA ALA A 73 -10.34 -6.12 -11.74
C ALA A 73 -11.56 -6.02 -12.70
N GLY A 74 -11.92 -7.10 -13.39
CA GLY A 74 -13.29 -7.44 -13.76
C GLY A 74 -14.12 -8.01 -12.59
N TYR A 75 -14.09 -7.43 -11.39
CA TYR A 75 -14.99 -7.81 -10.28
C TYR A 75 -16.40 -7.17 -10.39
N PHE A 76 -16.85 -6.97 -11.64
CA PHE A 76 -18.25 -6.96 -12.08
C PHE A 76 -18.41 -7.52 -13.50
N ALA A 77 -17.38 -8.18 -14.06
CA ALA A 77 -17.50 -8.80 -15.38
C ALA A 77 -18.60 -9.88 -15.28
N LYS A 78 -19.76 -9.56 -15.88
CA LYS A 78 -20.89 -10.48 -16.08
C LYS A 78 -20.48 -11.60 -17.01
#